data_AF-A0A2T1F5W2-F1
#
_entry.id   AF-A0A2T1F5W2-F1
#
_cell.length_a   1.000
_cell.length_b   1.000
_cell.length_c   1.000
_cell.angle_alpha   90.00
_cell.angle_beta   90.00
_cell.angle_gamma   90.00
#
_symmetry.space_group_name_H-M   'P 1'
#
loop_
_entity.id
_entity.type
_entity.pdbx_description
1 polymer ?
#
loop_
_entity_poly.entity_id
_entity_poly.type
_entity_poly.pdbx_seq_one_letter_code
_entity_poly.pdbx_strand_id
1 'polypeptide(L)'
;MTIDEVLQLTRVRSQKDLHPVQEIILRQVWEGKTYTSIASASHYGEHYLRNIASGLWQSLSEILQIPISKSSFRSSLESRSLTVEERELIQEFIRSQCLATPLEFPGSPVPLGSPFYINHPLIEELAYREIAKPGSVLRIKAPRKMGKSSLLLRILDRATSLGCQTVSLDFQQAEEAVLDNLDKFLRWFCANISRNLELPPLLDDYWDEDMGSKVSCTIYLQQYVLAEINSPLVLALNEVNRIFEYPKIAREFLPLLRSWHEEAKRNETLEKLRLIVLHSTEIYIPLKLTESPFNVGLPLQLPYFTEEQILALAQRYGLDWTDSPDAERLMAMVGGHPYLVRLAFYHLCQKAVTLDMLLQEAPTIGGIYKDYLRNFWVTLQADTELAIALKQVVKSERGLELEPVVACKLVSMGLIHIDNNRCTLSCELYRLYFGSPNFI
;
A
#
# COMPACT_ATOMS: atom_id res chain seq x y z
N MET A 1 -20.23 -6.80 8.98
CA MET A 1 -19.25 -5.78 9.37
C MET A 1 -17.87 -6.34 9.14
N THR A 2 -16.89 -5.49 8.84
CA THR A 2 -15.47 -5.86 8.82
C THR A 2 -14.87 -5.80 10.22
N ILE A 3 -13.72 -6.44 10.44
CA ILE A 3 -13.02 -6.36 11.72
C ILE A 3 -12.64 -4.91 12.07
N ASP A 4 -12.28 -4.09 11.09
CA ASP A 4 -11.92 -2.70 11.31
C ASP A 4 -13.13 -1.84 11.71
N GLU A 5 -14.30 -2.09 11.13
CA GLU A 5 -15.57 -1.47 11.57
C GLU A 5 -15.91 -1.85 13.02
N VAL A 6 -15.69 -3.13 13.41
CA VAL A 6 -15.90 -3.59 14.78
C VAL A 6 -14.93 -2.89 15.74
N LEU A 7 -13.65 -2.78 15.37
CA LEU A 7 -12.66 -2.08 16.19
C LEU A 7 -13.01 -0.60 16.36
N GLN A 8 -13.42 0.08 15.29
CA GLN A 8 -13.86 1.48 15.35
C GLN A 8 -15.08 1.64 16.25
N LEU A 9 -16.13 0.85 16.05
CA LEU A 9 -17.34 0.91 16.88
C LEU A 9 -17.03 0.65 18.36
N THR A 10 -16.10 -0.28 18.64
CA THR A 10 -15.68 -0.59 20.00
C THR A 10 -15.00 0.60 20.65
N ARG A 11 -14.06 1.26 19.96
CA ARG A 11 -13.36 2.47 20.45
C ARG A 11 -14.33 3.62 20.74
N VAL A 12 -15.31 3.79 19.86
CA VAL A 12 -16.33 4.85 19.97
C VAL A 12 -17.22 4.63 21.19
N ARG A 13 -17.77 3.43 21.36
CA ARG A 13 -18.69 3.12 22.47
C ARG A 13 -17.97 3.00 23.82
N SER A 14 -16.71 2.58 23.83
CA SER A 14 -15.90 2.52 25.05
C SER A 14 -15.31 3.88 25.46
N GLN A 15 -15.34 4.88 24.57
CA GLN A 15 -14.66 6.18 24.70
C GLN A 15 -13.17 6.04 25.09
N LYS A 16 -12.56 4.90 24.76
CA LYS A 16 -11.18 4.55 25.09
C LYS A 16 -10.55 3.83 23.91
N ASP A 17 -9.29 4.13 23.66
CA ASP A 17 -8.52 3.33 22.71
C ASP A 17 -8.37 1.90 23.22
N LEU A 18 -8.36 0.97 22.27
CA LEU A 18 -8.09 -0.43 22.54
C LEU A 18 -6.61 -0.60 22.82
N HIS A 19 -6.27 -1.24 23.93
CA HIS A 19 -4.89 -1.60 24.21
C HIS A 19 -4.37 -2.53 23.10
N PRO A 20 -3.09 -2.48 22.70
CA PRO A 20 -2.55 -3.31 21.61
C PRO A 20 -2.91 -4.80 21.74
N VAL A 21 -2.86 -5.34 22.95
CA VAL A 21 -3.24 -6.73 23.25
C VAL A 21 -4.73 -7.01 22.99
N GLN A 22 -5.60 -6.05 23.28
CA GLN A 22 -7.03 -6.18 23.01
C GLN A 22 -7.31 -6.22 21.51
N GLU A 23 -6.67 -5.32 20.76
CA GLU A 23 -6.79 -5.29 19.30
C GLU A 23 -6.24 -6.59 18.68
N ILE A 24 -5.10 -7.09 19.14
CA ILE A 24 -4.55 -8.38 18.73
C ILE A 24 -5.57 -9.50 18.98
N ILE A 25 -6.19 -9.58 20.17
CA ILE A 25 -7.19 -10.60 20.48
C ILE A 25 -8.38 -10.53 19.52
N LEU A 26 -8.96 -9.34 19.32
CA LEU A 26 -10.11 -9.17 18.42
C LEU A 26 -9.74 -9.56 16.99
N ARG A 27 -8.60 -9.09 16.49
CA ARG A 27 -8.10 -9.39 15.14
C ARG A 27 -7.83 -10.87 14.91
N GLN A 28 -7.19 -11.54 15.87
CA GLN A 28 -6.82 -12.95 15.76
C GLN A 28 -7.99 -13.91 15.96
N VAL A 29 -8.93 -13.59 16.86
CA VAL A 29 -10.15 -14.39 17.04
C VAL A 29 -11.09 -14.26 15.84
N TRP A 30 -11.13 -13.09 15.18
CA TRP A 30 -11.85 -12.93 13.90
C TRP A 30 -11.33 -13.87 12.80
N GLU A 31 -10.04 -14.20 12.83
CA GLU A 31 -9.42 -15.18 11.92
C GLU A 31 -9.55 -16.64 12.40
N GLY A 32 -10.23 -16.88 13.52
CA GLY A 32 -10.46 -18.22 14.05
C GLY A 32 -9.30 -18.80 14.88
N LYS A 33 -8.32 -17.98 15.30
CA LYS A 33 -7.18 -18.44 16.09
C LYS A 33 -7.56 -18.74 17.55
N THR A 34 -6.83 -19.67 18.17
CA THR A 34 -6.98 -20.03 19.60
C THR A 34 -6.09 -19.15 20.49
N TYR A 35 -6.43 -19.01 21.77
CA TYR A 35 -5.57 -18.26 22.71
C TYR A 35 -4.20 -18.89 22.88
N THR A 36 -4.08 -20.22 22.75
CA THR A 36 -2.80 -20.93 22.69
C THR A 36 -1.97 -20.45 21.50
N SER A 37 -2.56 -20.36 20.31
CA SER A 37 -1.90 -19.89 19.09
C SER A 37 -1.54 -18.40 19.16
N ILE A 38 -2.37 -17.59 19.83
CA ILE A 38 -2.10 -16.15 20.02
C ILE A 38 -0.94 -15.99 21.01
N ALA A 39 -0.94 -16.73 22.12
CA ALA A 39 0.12 -16.70 23.13
C ALA A 39 1.50 -17.03 22.53
N SER A 40 1.58 -18.09 21.72
CA SER A 40 2.82 -18.49 21.06
C SER A 40 3.34 -17.45 20.07
N ALA A 41 2.46 -16.67 19.46
CA ALA A 41 2.80 -15.68 18.44
C ALA A 41 3.13 -14.29 19.01
N SER A 42 2.69 -13.97 20.22
CA SER A 42 2.71 -12.59 20.77
C SER A 42 3.52 -12.44 22.07
N HIS A 43 4.25 -13.48 22.49
CA HIS A 43 5.02 -13.54 23.74
C HIS A 43 4.22 -13.27 25.03
N TYR A 44 2.88 -13.26 24.97
CA TYR A 44 2.00 -13.16 26.13
C TYR A 44 1.62 -14.54 26.68
N GLY A 45 1.45 -14.65 28.00
CA GLY A 45 0.94 -15.88 28.62
C GLY A 45 -0.52 -16.16 28.26
N GLU A 46 -0.87 -17.42 27.98
CA GLU A 46 -2.24 -17.81 27.59
C GLU A 46 -3.28 -17.40 28.65
N HIS A 47 -2.96 -17.60 29.94
CA HIS A 47 -3.85 -17.23 31.04
C HIS A 47 -4.13 -15.71 31.07
N TYR A 48 -3.11 -14.90 30.78
CA TYR A 48 -3.26 -13.44 30.68
C TYR A 48 -4.17 -13.05 29.51
N LEU A 49 -3.98 -13.65 28.34
CA LEU A 49 -4.82 -13.41 27.17
C LEU A 49 -6.28 -13.82 27.42
N ARG A 50 -6.53 -14.97 28.08
CA ARG A 50 -7.89 -15.42 28.42
C ARG A 50 -8.60 -14.42 29.34
N ASN A 51 -7.89 -13.89 30.32
CA ASN A 51 -8.45 -12.91 31.26
C ASN A 51 -8.81 -11.58 30.57
N ILE A 52 -7.96 -11.10 29.65
CA ILE A 52 -8.30 -9.91 28.86
C ILE A 52 -9.47 -10.21 27.93
N ALA A 53 -9.45 -11.36 27.26
CA ALA A 53 -10.48 -11.75 26.32
C ALA A 53 -11.86 -11.89 26.98
N SER A 54 -11.95 -12.45 28.19
CA SER A 54 -13.23 -12.54 28.91
C SER A 54 -13.84 -11.16 29.17
N GLY A 55 -13.01 -10.19 29.57
CA GLY A 55 -13.46 -8.80 29.73
C GLY A 55 -13.91 -8.19 28.41
N LEU A 56 -13.17 -8.44 27.32
CA LEU A 56 -13.53 -7.95 25.99
C LEU A 56 -14.88 -8.48 25.51
N TRP A 57 -15.16 -9.77 25.70
CA TRP A 57 -16.44 -10.35 25.27
C TRP A 57 -17.62 -9.82 26.08
N GLN A 58 -17.44 -9.59 27.37
CA GLN A 58 -18.44 -8.93 28.21
C GLN A 58 -18.70 -7.50 27.73
N SER A 59 -17.65 -6.69 27.57
CA SER A 59 -17.77 -5.32 27.08
C SER A 59 -18.40 -5.27 25.68
N LEU A 60 -18.02 -6.15 24.75
CA LEU A 60 -18.62 -6.21 23.42
C LEU A 60 -20.09 -6.63 23.48
N SER A 61 -20.45 -7.55 24.37
CA SER A 61 -21.85 -7.97 24.53
C SER A 61 -22.72 -6.83 25.05
N GLU A 62 -22.20 -6.05 26.00
CA GLU A 62 -22.86 -4.85 26.53
C GLU A 62 -22.95 -3.74 25.48
N ILE A 63 -21.85 -3.48 24.76
CA ILE A 63 -21.77 -2.45 23.73
C ILE A 63 -22.74 -2.75 22.58
N LEU A 64 -22.81 -4.00 22.13
CA LEU A 64 -23.60 -4.39 20.96
C LEU A 64 -24.99 -4.91 21.33
N GLN A 65 -25.28 -5.07 22.62
CA GLN A 65 -26.54 -5.62 23.16
C GLN A 65 -26.89 -7.00 22.57
N ILE A 66 -25.87 -7.80 22.23
CA ILE A 66 -25.97 -9.15 21.67
C ILE A 66 -24.95 -10.03 22.41
N PRO A 67 -25.27 -11.29 22.79
CA PRO A 67 -24.31 -12.16 23.46
C PRO A 67 -23.14 -12.53 22.53
N ILE A 68 -21.98 -11.93 22.78
CA ILE A 68 -20.74 -12.19 22.07
C ILE A 68 -19.86 -13.10 22.92
N SER A 69 -19.38 -14.17 22.28
CA SER A 69 -18.39 -15.09 22.82
C SER A 69 -17.30 -15.32 21.77
N LYS A 70 -16.19 -15.93 22.15
CA LYS A 70 -15.12 -16.28 21.19
C LYS A 70 -15.64 -17.04 19.95
N SER A 71 -16.61 -17.95 20.11
CA SER A 71 -17.15 -18.76 19.02
C SER A 71 -18.24 -18.05 18.21
N SER A 72 -18.95 -17.07 18.79
CA SER A 72 -20.00 -16.30 18.09
C SER A 72 -19.52 -14.97 17.52
N PHE A 73 -18.36 -14.47 17.95
CA PHE A 73 -17.86 -13.12 17.62
C PHE A 73 -17.88 -12.82 16.12
N ARG A 74 -17.28 -13.69 15.31
CA ARG A 74 -17.23 -13.49 13.86
C ARG A 74 -18.61 -13.65 13.22
N SER A 75 -19.28 -14.78 13.45
CA SER A 75 -20.55 -15.11 12.77
C SER A 75 -21.66 -14.12 13.07
N SER A 76 -21.72 -13.59 14.30
CA SER A 76 -22.70 -12.59 14.73
C SER A 76 -22.46 -11.20 14.12
N LEU A 77 -21.21 -10.84 13.79
CA LEU A 77 -20.86 -9.48 13.36
C LEU A 77 -20.57 -9.38 11.87
N GLU A 78 -20.07 -10.44 11.24
CA GLU A 78 -19.80 -10.49 9.80
C GLU A 78 -21.11 -10.29 9.00
N SER A 79 -22.21 -10.89 9.47
CA SER A 79 -23.55 -10.80 8.87
C SER A 79 -24.31 -9.50 9.15
N ARG A 80 -23.87 -8.71 10.13
CA ARG A 80 -24.51 -7.44 10.53
C ARG A 80 -23.99 -6.28 9.69
N SER A 81 -24.79 -5.25 9.47
CA SER A 81 -24.34 -3.95 8.95
C SER A 81 -24.41 -2.88 10.05
N LEU A 82 -23.52 -1.88 10.00
CA LEU A 82 -23.58 -0.72 10.91
C LEU A 82 -24.90 0.04 10.72
N THR A 83 -25.58 0.37 11.82
CA THR A 83 -26.77 1.23 11.80
C THR A 83 -26.40 2.67 11.47
N VAL A 84 -27.39 3.51 11.11
CA VAL A 84 -27.16 4.95 10.85
C VAL A 84 -26.55 5.62 12.08
N GLU A 85 -27.13 5.41 13.27
CA GLU A 85 -26.64 5.95 14.53
C GLU A 85 -25.20 5.51 14.85
N GLU A 86 -24.85 4.25 14.58
CA GLU A 86 -23.48 3.76 14.80
C GLU A 86 -22.48 4.40 13.83
N ARG A 87 -22.89 4.66 12.59
CA ARG A 87 -22.05 5.37 11.61
C ARG A 87 -21.82 6.82 12.03
N GLU A 88 -22.86 7.51 12.49
CA GLU A 88 -22.75 8.89 13.00
C GLU A 88 -21.82 8.97 14.22
N LEU A 89 -21.96 8.04 15.17
CA LEU A 89 -21.07 7.97 16.33
C LEU A 89 -19.60 7.73 15.92
N ILE A 90 -19.36 6.83 14.95
CA ILE A 90 -18.02 6.60 14.41
C ILE A 90 -17.48 7.87 13.74
N GLN A 91 -18.30 8.56 12.95
CA GLN A 91 -17.91 9.81 12.28
C GLN A 91 -17.55 10.90 13.28
N GLU A 92 -18.35 11.10 14.34
CA GLU A 92 -18.08 12.12 15.35
C GLU A 92 -16.79 11.81 16.14
N PHE A 93 -16.57 10.55 16.48
CA PHE A 93 -15.32 10.12 17.10
C PHE A 93 -14.11 10.37 16.20
N ILE A 94 -14.19 10.00 14.92
CA ILE A 94 -13.12 10.28 13.95
C ILE A 94 -12.88 11.78 13.83
N ARG A 95 -13.94 12.60 13.77
CA ARG A 95 -13.84 14.06 13.74
C ARG A 95 -13.07 14.61 14.95
N SER A 96 -13.37 14.10 16.16
CA SER A 96 -12.66 14.49 17.37
C SER A 96 -11.17 14.13 17.32
N GLN A 97 -10.82 12.95 16.80
CA GLN A 97 -9.43 12.53 16.63
C GLN A 97 -8.68 13.38 15.61
N CYS A 98 -9.33 13.70 14.48
CA CYS A 98 -8.74 14.58 13.47
C CYS A 98 -8.40 15.96 14.02
N LEU A 99 -9.26 16.54 14.86
CA LEU A 99 -9.00 17.83 15.52
C LEU A 99 -7.82 17.79 16.50
N ALA A 100 -7.58 16.63 17.13
CA ALA A 100 -6.48 16.42 18.06
C ALA A 100 -5.16 16.03 17.37
N THR A 101 -5.22 15.56 16.12
CA THR A 101 -4.05 15.06 15.39
C THR A 101 -3.35 16.19 14.64
N PRO A 102 -2.03 16.38 14.79
CA PRO A 102 -1.29 17.35 13.99
C PRO A 102 -1.45 17.08 12.50
N LEU A 103 -1.73 18.13 11.73
CA LEU A 103 -1.89 18.01 10.29
C LEU A 103 -0.52 17.86 9.61
N GLU A 104 -0.25 16.69 9.05
CA GLU A 104 0.98 16.41 8.31
C GLU A 104 0.87 16.87 6.84
N PHE A 105 1.96 17.42 6.31
CA PHE A 105 2.04 17.74 4.88
C PHE A 105 1.96 16.45 4.04
N PRO A 106 1.07 16.37 3.04
CA PRO A 106 0.94 15.19 2.19
C PRO A 106 2.24 14.89 1.43
N GLY A 107 2.67 13.64 1.42
CA GLY A 107 3.85 13.22 0.66
C GLY A 107 4.50 11.95 1.18
N SER A 108 4.39 11.72 2.49
CA SER A 108 4.84 10.52 3.21
C SER A 108 3.73 9.48 3.34
N PRO A 109 4.07 8.20 3.61
CA PRO A 109 3.09 7.17 3.92
C PRO A 109 2.20 7.57 5.10
N VAL A 110 0.91 7.24 5.03
CA VAL A 110 -0.04 7.55 6.11
C VAL A 110 0.18 6.57 7.27
N PRO A 111 0.49 7.06 8.49
CA PRO A 111 0.70 6.20 9.66
C PRO A 111 -0.48 5.27 9.97
N LEU A 112 -0.23 4.18 10.70
CA LEU A 112 -1.24 3.16 11.04
C LEU A 112 -2.44 3.73 11.80
N GLY A 113 -2.18 4.58 12.80
CA GLY A 113 -3.21 5.22 13.63
C GLY A 113 -3.77 6.52 13.06
N SER A 114 -3.35 6.96 11.88
CA SER A 114 -3.79 8.25 11.34
C SER A 114 -5.27 8.19 10.94
N PRO A 115 -6.10 9.13 11.42
CA PRO A 115 -7.50 9.18 11.03
C PRO A 115 -7.68 9.64 9.58
N PHE A 116 -6.61 10.06 8.89
CA PHE A 116 -6.64 10.52 7.49
C PHE A 116 -6.47 9.40 6.47
N TYR A 117 -6.32 8.14 6.89
CA TYR A 117 -6.29 7.01 5.97
C TYR A 117 -7.70 6.56 5.57
N ILE A 118 -7.97 6.52 4.27
CA ILE A 118 -9.19 5.93 3.72
C ILE A 118 -8.93 4.45 3.44
N ASN A 119 -9.73 3.58 4.08
CA ASN A 119 -9.63 2.15 3.88
C ASN A 119 -10.08 1.74 2.48
N HIS A 120 -9.44 0.69 1.97
CA HIS A 120 -9.90 -0.03 0.79
C HIS A 120 -10.20 -1.49 1.19
N PRO A 121 -11.38 -1.76 1.80
CA PRO A 121 -11.64 -3.03 2.49
C PRO A 121 -11.37 -4.27 1.63
N LEU A 122 -11.78 -4.24 0.35
CA LEU A 122 -11.56 -5.36 -0.57
C LEU A 122 -10.06 -5.58 -0.86
N ILE A 123 -9.28 -4.51 -1.06
CA ILE A 123 -7.85 -4.60 -1.37
C ILE A 123 -7.07 -5.06 -0.14
N GLU A 124 -7.40 -4.50 1.03
CA GLU A 124 -6.80 -4.84 2.31
C GLU A 124 -7.09 -6.31 2.67
N GLU A 125 -8.34 -6.76 2.55
CA GLU A 125 -8.72 -8.14 2.82
C GLU A 125 -7.99 -9.13 1.88
N LEU A 126 -7.92 -8.82 0.58
CA LEU A 126 -7.18 -9.62 -0.39
C LEU A 126 -5.69 -9.69 -0.03
N ALA A 127 -5.08 -8.56 0.36
CA ALA A 127 -3.69 -8.51 0.80
C ALA A 127 -3.47 -9.39 2.03
N TYR A 128 -4.30 -9.23 3.07
CA TYR A 128 -4.20 -9.96 4.33
C TYR A 128 -4.37 -11.47 4.12
N ARG A 129 -5.31 -11.87 3.26
CA ARG A 129 -5.50 -13.28 2.92
C ARG A 129 -4.32 -13.86 2.15
N GLU A 130 -3.69 -13.08 1.28
CA GLU A 130 -2.55 -13.55 0.50
C GLU A 130 -1.30 -13.70 1.37
N ILE A 131 -0.98 -12.72 2.21
CA ILE A 131 0.18 -12.80 3.10
C ILE A 131 0.04 -13.85 4.20
N ALA A 132 -1.15 -14.41 4.41
CA ALA A 132 -1.35 -15.52 5.33
C ALA A 132 -0.97 -16.89 4.72
N LYS A 133 -0.87 -16.99 3.38
CA LYS A 133 -0.53 -18.23 2.69
C LYS A 133 0.99 -18.51 2.76
N PRO A 134 1.41 -19.77 2.95
CA PRO A 134 2.83 -20.14 2.86
C PRO A 134 3.40 -19.85 1.46
N GLY A 135 4.67 -19.42 1.40
CA GLY A 135 5.37 -19.20 0.13
C GLY A 135 4.78 -18.10 -0.75
N SER A 136 3.91 -17.22 -0.24
CA SER A 136 3.08 -16.35 -1.08
C SER A 136 3.85 -15.17 -1.67
N VAL A 137 3.30 -14.62 -2.76
CA VAL A 137 3.82 -13.41 -3.40
C VAL A 137 2.67 -12.44 -3.60
N LEU A 138 2.79 -11.26 -3.00
CA LEU A 138 1.86 -10.14 -3.16
C LEU A 138 2.54 -9.04 -3.96
N ARG A 139 1.88 -8.54 -5.00
CA ARG A 139 2.42 -7.45 -5.84
C ARG A 139 1.51 -6.24 -5.75
N ILE A 140 2.02 -5.13 -5.24
CA ILE A 140 1.26 -3.87 -5.17
C ILE A 140 1.77 -2.96 -6.28
N LYS A 141 0.90 -2.70 -7.26
CA LYS A 141 1.19 -1.89 -8.45
C LYS A 141 0.27 -0.68 -8.54
N ALA A 142 0.86 0.50 -8.70
CA ALA A 142 0.15 1.75 -8.97
C ALA A 142 1.17 2.84 -9.35
N PRO A 143 0.74 3.94 -9.97
CA PRO A 143 1.57 5.14 -10.08
C PRO A 143 2.12 5.62 -8.72
N ARG A 144 3.15 6.46 -8.75
CA ARG A 144 3.68 7.11 -7.55
C ARG A 144 2.55 7.87 -6.86
N LYS A 145 2.67 8.07 -5.54
CA LYS A 145 1.73 8.86 -4.75
C LYS A 145 0.26 8.33 -4.68
N MET A 146 0.01 7.09 -5.12
CA MET A 146 -1.29 6.40 -4.98
C MET A 146 -1.53 5.72 -3.62
N GLY A 147 -0.58 5.79 -2.68
CA GLY A 147 -0.75 5.21 -1.34
C GLY A 147 -0.19 3.79 -1.13
N LYS A 148 0.64 3.29 -2.06
CA LYS A 148 1.29 1.95 -1.97
C LYS A 148 1.99 1.72 -0.63
N SER A 149 2.83 2.66 -0.20
CA SER A 149 3.56 2.56 1.06
C SER A 149 2.64 2.64 2.28
N SER A 150 1.54 3.41 2.20
CA SER A 150 0.53 3.45 3.27
C SER A 150 -0.17 2.09 3.42
N LEU A 151 -0.49 1.42 2.30
CA LEU A 151 -1.06 0.07 2.32
C LEU A 151 -0.03 -0.94 2.85
N LEU A 152 1.25 -0.83 2.45
CA LEU A 152 2.31 -1.72 2.95
C LEU A 152 2.42 -1.69 4.47
N LEU A 153 2.41 -0.50 5.10
CA LEU A 153 2.47 -0.39 6.56
C LEU A 153 1.38 -1.24 7.24
N ARG A 154 0.16 -1.22 6.70
CA ARG A 154 -1.00 -1.97 7.21
C ARG A 154 -0.85 -3.47 7.00
N ILE A 155 -0.30 -3.88 5.86
CA ILE A 155 -0.03 -5.29 5.57
C ILE A 155 1.06 -5.83 6.49
N LEU A 156 2.12 -5.06 6.76
CA LEU A 156 3.18 -5.45 7.68
C LEU A 156 2.67 -5.50 9.13
N ASP A 157 1.88 -4.52 9.57
CA ASP A 157 1.22 -4.56 10.87
C ASP A 157 0.32 -5.81 11.01
N ARG A 158 -0.44 -6.13 9.96
CA ARG A 158 -1.24 -7.36 9.92
C ARG A 158 -0.37 -8.61 10.01
N ALA A 159 0.74 -8.67 9.26
CA ALA A 159 1.68 -9.79 9.28
C ALA A 159 2.28 -10.01 10.68
N THR A 160 2.66 -8.94 11.37
CA THR A 160 3.14 -9.00 12.75
C THR A 160 2.05 -9.55 13.68
N SER A 161 0.79 -9.10 13.52
CA SER A 161 -0.32 -9.63 14.32
C SER A 161 -0.56 -11.13 14.10
N LEU A 162 -0.23 -11.64 12.90
CA LEU A 162 -0.28 -13.06 12.52
C LEU A 162 0.91 -13.88 13.04
N GLY A 163 1.84 -13.25 13.78
CA GLY A 163 3.05 -13.89 14.31
C GLY A 163 4.19 -14.02 13.29
N CYS A 164 4.14 -13.31 12.17
CA CYS A 164 5.21 -13.32 11.18
C CYS A 164 6.30 -12.32 11.57
N GLN A 165 7.56 -12.67 11.32
CA GLN A 165 8.64 -11.68 11.26
C GLN A 165 8.43 -10.82 10.01
N THR A 166 8.73 -9.52 10.10
CA THR A 166 8.60 -8.60 8.97
C THR A 166 9.92 -7.91 8.70
N VAL A 167 10.33 -7.88 7.44
CA VAL A 167 11.51 -7.14 6.98
C VAL A 167 11.08 -6.29 5.80
N SER A 168 11.41 -5.00 5.82
CA SER A 168 11.18 -4.10 4.69
C SER A 168 12.52 -3.57 4.20
N LEU A 169 12.83 -3.88 2.94
CA LEU A 169 14.01 -3.36 2.25
C LEU A 169 13.58 -2.29 1.26
N ASP A 170 14.21 -1.12 1.35
CA ASP A 170 14.03 -0.06 0.38
C ASP A 170 15.25 0.02 -0.53
N PHE A 171 15.05 -0.28 -1.82
CA PHE A 171 16.16 -0.25 -2.78
C PHE A 171 16.71 1.15 -3.01
N GLN A 172 16.03 2.24 -2.61
CA GLN A 172 16.59 3.60 -2.59
C GLN A 172 17.77 3.74 -1.60
N GLN A 173 17.96 2.79 -0.69
CA GLN A 173 19.10 2.79 0.24
C GLN A 173 20.37 2.14 -0.33
N ALA A 174 20.27 1.38 -1.44
CA ALA A 174 21.44 0.77 -2.06
C ALA A 174 22.31 1.85 -2.75
N GLU A 175 23.63 1.76 -2.63
CA GLU A 175 24.52 2.62 -3.41
C GLU A 175 24.59 2.16 -4.87
N GLU A 176 24.89 3.05 -5.82
CA GLU A 176 25.04 2.69 -7.24
C GLU A 176 26.08 1.57 -7.43
N ALA A 177 27.20 1.63 -6.70
CA ALA A 177 28.25 0.61 -6.74
C ALA A 177 27.79 -0.79 -6.28
N VAL A 178 26.72 -0.86 -5.46
CA VAL A 178 26.06 -2.12 -5.08
C VAL A 178 25.18 -2.61 -6.21
N LEU A 179 24.43 -1.71 -6.85
CA LEU A 179 23.52 -2.01 -7.96
C LEU A 179 24.22 -2.27 -9.31
N ASP A 180 25.52 -2.01 -9.41
CA ASP A 180 26.31 -2.31 -10.62
C ASP A 180 26.84 -3.76 -10.68
N ASN A 181 26.79 -4.50 -9.56
CA ASN A 181 27.36 -5.83 -9.47
C ASN A 181 26.41 -6.80 -8.74
N LEU A 182 26.04 -7.89 -9.41
CA LEU A 182 25.07 -8.86 -8.87
C LEU A 182 25.52 -9.49 -7.55
N ASP A 183 26.80 -9.84 -7.43
CA ASP A 183 27.32 -10.44 -6.21
C ASP A 183 27.24 -9.47 -5.02
N LYS A 184 27.72 -8.23 -5.22
CA LYS A 184 27.63 -7.17 -4.21
C LYS A 184 26.18 -6.88 -3.82
N PHE A 185 25.29 -6.83 -4.81
CA PHE A 185 23.87 -6.62 -4.58
C PHE A 185 23.24 -7.74 -3.74
N LEU A 186 23.48 -9.01 -4.08
CA LEU A 186 22.90 -10.14 -3.36
C LEU A 186 23.49 -10.26 -1.94
N ARG A 187 24.79 -10.00 -1.77
CA ARG A 187 25.41 -9.90 -0.44
C ARG A 187 24.79 -8.77 0.39
N TRP A 188 24.63 -7.58 -0.19
CA TRP A 188 23.96 -6.44 0.46
C TRP A 188 22.52 -6.81 0.85
N PHE A 189 21.78 -7.45 -0.05
CA PHE A 189 20.41 -7.89 0.18
C PHE A 189 20.32 -8.84 1.37
N CYS A 190 21.11 -9.92 1.37
CA CYS A 190 21.15 -10.90 2.45
C CYS A 190 21.62 -10.30 3.78
N ALA A 191 22.64 -9.44 3.78
CA ALA A 191 23.11 -8.76 4.99
C ALA A 191 22.02 -7.89 5.63
N ASN A 192 21.25 -7.16 4.82
CA ASN A 192 20.18 -6.32 5.34
C ASN A 192 19.02 -7.15 5.89
N ILE A 193 18.68 -8.28 5.27
CA ILE A 193 17.66 -9.19 5.83
C ILE A 193 18.10 -9.70 7.21
N SER A 194 19.32 -10.20 7.34
CA SER A 194 19.83 -10.70 8.62
C SER A 194 19.83 -9.63 9.70
N ARG A 195 20.32 -8.42 9.39
CA ARG A 195 20.34 -7.31 10.35
C ARG A 195 18.94 -6.89 10.82
N ASN A 196 17.96 -6.86 9.92
CA ASN A 196 16.57 -6.53 10.29
C ASN A 196 15.91 -7.63 11.13
N LEU A 197 16.40 -8.87 11.05
CA LEU A 197 15.98 -9.99 11.88
C LEU A 197 16.84 -10.16 13.15
N GLU A 198 17.74 -9.21 13.42
CA GLU A 198 18.69 -9.26 14.54
C GLU A 198 19.60 -10.52 14.51
N LEU A 199 19.84 -11.06 13.30
CA LEU A 199 20.76 -12.16 13.04
C LEU A 199 22.13 -11.64 12.60
N PRO A 200 23.25 -12.26 13.02
CA PRO A 200 24.57 -11.89 12.52
C PRO A 200 24.68 -12.17 11.01
N PRO A 201 25.22 -11.25 10.20
CA PRO A 201 25.34 -11.46 8.75
C PRO A 201 26.51 -12.39 8.41
N LEU A 202 26.31 -13.70 8.53
CA LEU A 202 27.32 -14.75 8.30
C LEU A 202 27.53 -15.07 6.81
N LEU A 203 27.64 -14.03 5.96
CA LEU A 203 27.67 -14.24 4.51
C LEU A 203 28.82 -15.15 4.07
N ASP A 204 30.03 -14.94 4.59
CA ASP A 204 31.23 -15.62 4.12
C ASP A 204 31.20 -17.15 4.37
N ASP A 205 30.39 -17.62 5.32
CA ASP A 205 30.23 -19.05 5.60
C ASP A 205 29.31 -19.76 4.58
N TYR A 206 28.48 -19.01 3.86
CA TYR A 206 27.48 -19.52 2.93
C TYR A 206 27.68 -19.02 1.50
N TRP A 207 28.73 -18.23 1.25
CA TRP A 207 28.98 -17.60 -0.05
C TRP A 207 30.11 -18.29 -0.80
N ASP A 208 29.74 -19.25 -1.65
CA ASP A 208 30.65 -19.94 -2.53
C ASP A 208 30.73 -19.21 -3.89
N GLU A 209 31.94 -18.82 -4.29
CA GLU A 209 32.20 -18.14 -5.58
C GLU A 209 32.03 -19.09 -6.78
N ASP A 210 32.33 -20.38 -6.63
CA ASP A 210 32.25 -21.38 -7.69
C ASP A 210 30.80 -21.78 -8.01
N MET A 211 29.90 -21.74 -7.00
CA MET A 211 28.46 -22.02 -7.20
C MET A 211 27.69 -20.85 -7.82
N GLY A 212 28.24 -19.64 -7.70
CA GLY A 212 27.63 -18.40 -8.20
C GLY A 212 26.63 -17.77 -7.22
N SER A 213 26.57 -16.44 -7.27
CA SER A 213 25.90 -15.60 -6.26
C SER A 213 24.40 -15.87 -6.07
N LYS A 214 23.66 -16.29 -7.11
CA LYS A 214 22.22 -16.64 -6.98
C LYS A 214 21.99 -17.91 -6.15
N VAL A 215 22.86 -18.90 -6.33
CA VAL A 215 22.80 -20.17 -5.59
C VAL A 215 23.18 -19.90 -4.14
N SER A 216 24.28 -19.20 -3.91
CA SER A 216 24.74 -18.77 -2.59
C SER A 216 23.68 -17.94 -1.85
N CYS A 217 23.04 -16.99 -2.53
CA CYS A 217 21.93 -16.21 -1.96
C CYS A 217 20.75 -17.10 -1.51
N THR A 218 20.37 -18.08 -2.33
CA THR A 218 19.28 -19.01 -2.00
C THR A 218 19.66 -19.89 -0.81
N ILE A 219 20.88 -20.45 -0.82
CA ILE A 219 21.41 -21.26 0.28
C ILE A 219 21.42 -20.46 1.58
N TYR A 220 21.93 -19.23 1.56
CA TYR A 220 21.95 -18.34 2.73
C TYR A 220 20.55 -18.08 3.28
N LEU A 221 19.59 -17.73 2.41
CA LEU A 221 18.22 -17.50 2.87
C LEU A 221 17.60 -18.77 3.45
N GLN A 222 17.77 -19.91 2.79
CA GLN A 222 17.13 -21.15 3.19
C GLN A 222 17.79 -21.77 4.43
N GLN A 223 19.09 -22.01 4.38
CA GLN A 223 19.82 -22.80 5.37
C GLN A 223 20.28 -22.01 6.58
N TYR A 224 20.32 -20.68 6.47
CA TYR A 224 20.64 -19.80 7.59
C TYR A 224 19.41 -19.00 8.03
N VAL A 225 18.99 -18.01 7.25
CA VAL A 225 17.96 -17.06 7.70
C VAL A 225 16.63 -17.73 8.07
N LEU A 226 16.08 -18.54 7.16
CA LEU A 226 14.78 -19.21 7.35
C LEU A 226 14.87 -20.43 8.28
N ALA A 227 16.06 -21.01 8.44
CA ALA A 227 16.31 -22.12 9.36
C ALA A 227 16.34 -21.64 10.81
N GLU A 228 16.96 -20.49 11.08
CA GLU A 228 17.09 -19.91 12.43
C GLU A 228 15.79 -19.33 12.98
N ILE A 229 14.86 -18.91 12.12
CA ILE A 229 13.56 -18.37 12.55
C ILE A 229 12.50 -19.46 12.73
N ASN A 230 11.77 -19.37 13.85
CA ASN A 230 10.66 -20.29 14.19
C ASN A 230 9.30 -19.83 13.64
N SER A 231 9.24 -18.69 12.97
CA SER A 231 8.02 -18.13 12.39
C SER A 231 8.22 -17.73 10.91
N PRO A 232 7.12 -17.59 10.14
CA PRO A 232 7.19 -17.12 8.76
C PRO A 232 7.79 -15.71 8.66
N LEU A 233 8.50 -15.45 7.56
CA LEU A 233 9.08 -14.15 7.22
C LEU A 233 8.27 -13.50 6.10
N VAL A 234 7.73 -12.31 6.36
CA VAL A 234 7.21 -11.42 5.33
C VAL A 234 8.30 -10.43 4.93
N LEU A 235 8.82 -10.58 3.71
CA LEU A 235 9.84 -9.71 3.13
C LEU A 235 9.21 -8.74 2.14
N ALA A 236 9.17 -7.47 2.49
CA ALA A 236 8.69 -6.39 1.64
C ALA A 236 9.85 -5.71 0.89
N LEU A 237 9.73 -5.67 -0.43
CA LEU A 237 10.67 -5.05 -1.35
C LEU A 237 10.08 -3.74 -1.86
N ASN A 238 10.57 -2.62 -1.35
CA ASN A 238 10.12 -1.27 -1.69
C ASN A 238 10.98 -0.67 -2.81
N GLU A 239 10.36 0.18 -3.62
CA GLU A 239 11.01 0.88 -4.74
C GLU A 239 11.78 -0.06 -5.69
N VAL A 240 11.21 -1.22 -6.03
CA VAL A 240 11.80 -2.18 -6.98
C VAL A 240 12.06 -1.53 -8.36
N ASN A 241 11.36 -0.43 -8.65
CA ASN A 241 11.63 0.43 -9.79
C ASN A 241 13.04 1.02 -9.85
N ARG A 242 13.83 0.99 -8.77
CA ARG A 242 15.25 1.34 -8.85
C ARG A 242 16.09 0.22 -9.47
N ILE A 243 15.79 -1.06 -9.17
CA ILE A 243 16.51 -2.23 -9.72
C ILE A 243 16.39 -2.30 -11.25
N PHE A 244 15.23 -1.89 -11.73
CA PHE A 244 14.86 -1.68 -13.11
C PHE A 244 15.82 -0.77 -13.91
N GLU A 245 16.40 0.23 -13.27
CA GLU A 245 17.41 1.12 -13.88
C GLU A 245 18.75 0.39 -14.13
N TYR A 246 18.91 -0.81 -13.57
CA TYR A 246 20.10 -1.66 -13.67
C TYR A 246 19.74 -3.00 -14.34
N PRO A 247 19.65 -3.07 -15.69
CA PRO A 247 19.14 -4.22 -16.41
C PRO A 247 19.86 -5.55 -16.10
N LYS A 248 21.17 -5.49 -15.79
CA LYS A 248 21.95 -6.67 -15.40
C LYS A 248 21.47 -7.28 -14.09
N ILE A 249 21.16 -6.45 -13.09
CA ILE A 249 20.60 -6.90 -11.82
C ILE A 249 19.17 -7.37 -12.01
N ALA A 250 18.34 -6.57 -12.69
CA ALA A 250 16.93 -6.89 -12.90
C ALA A 250 16.73 -8.25 -13.57
N ARG A 251 17.52 -8.57 -14.60
CA ARG A 251 17.44 -9.86 -15.33
C ARG A 251 17.81 -11.07 -14.49
N GLU A 252 18.58 -10.89 -13.42
CA GLU A 252 19.07 -11.99 -12.59
C GLU A 252 18.30 -12.11 -11.28
N PHE A 253 18.05 -10.97 -10.60
CA PHE A 253 17.37 -10.92 -9.32
C PHE A 253 15.86 -11.17 -9.43
N LEU A 254 15.20 -10.64 -10.45
CA LEU A 254 13.74 -10.79 -10.52
C LEU A 254 13.30 -12.24 -10.79
N PRO A 255 13.96 -13.01 -11.69
CA PRO A 255 13.69 -14.44 -11.81
C PRO A 255 13.99 -15.23 -10.53
N LEU A 256 14.95 -14.78 -9.71
CA LEU A 256 15.29 -15.41 -8.43
C LEU A 256 14.13 -15.30 -7.42
N LEU A 257 13.45 -14.14 -7.34
CA LEU A 257 12.24 -14.01 -6.51
C LEU A 257 11.15 -15.00 -6.93
N ARG A 258 11.01 -15.22 -8.24
CA ARG A 258 10.05 -16.17 -8.80
C ARG A 258 10.45 -17.62 -8.48
N SER A 259 11.72 -17.98 -8.58
CA SER A 259 12.16 -19.34 -8.27
C SER A 259 11.88 -19.68 -6.81
N TRP A 260 12.13 -18.77 -5.87
CA TRP A 260 11.78 -18.98 -4.46
C TRP A 260 10.28 -19.25 -4.24
N HIS A 261 9.40 -18.50 -4.91
CA HIS A 261 7.96 -18.75 -4.86
C HIS A 261 7.56 -20.12 -5.44
N GLU A 262 8.20 -20.55 -6.53
CA GLU A 262 7.92 -21.84 -7.15
C GLU A 262 8.45 -23.01 -6.32
N GLU A 263 9.66 -22.87 -5.76
CA GLU A 263 10.31 -23.86 -4.89
C GLU A 263 9.62 -23.99 -3.53
N ALA A 264 9.06 -22.90 -2.99
CA ALA A 264 8.27 -22.93 -1.77
C ALA A 264 7.09 -23.91 -1.86
N LYS A 265 6.60 -24.29 -3.04
CA LYS A 265 5.53 -25.29 -3.17
C LYS A 265 5.95 -26.73 -2.80
N ARG A 266 7.25 -26.96 -2.64
CA ARG A 266 7.84 -28.30 -2.41
C ARG A 266 8.89 -28.29 -1.30
N ASN A 267 9.16 -27.13 -0.70
CA ASN A 267 10.23 -26.93 0.27
C ASN A 267 9.69 -26.19 1.48
N GLU A 268 9.51 -26.93 2.58
CA GLU A 268 8.93 -26.44 3.84
C GLU A 268 9.71 -25.26 4.45
N THR A 269 11.02 -25.16 4.19
CA THR A 269 11.81 -24.03 4.68
C THR A 269 11.49 -22.76 3.89
N LEU A 270 11.39 -22.86 2.56
CA LEU A 270 11.01 -21.74 1.69
C LEU A 270 9.53 -21.37 1.81
N GLU A 271 8.65 -22.27 2.26
CA GLU A 271 7.26 -21.94 2.61
C GLU A 271 7.15 -20.85 3.69
N LYS A 272 8.18 -20.71 4.54
CA LYS A 272 8.25 -19.63 5.53
C LYS A 272 8.40 -18.25 4.88
N LEU A 273 8.96 -18.16 3.67
CA LEU A 273 9.20 -16.89 2.99
C LEU A 273 7.93 -16.42 2.26
N ARG A 274 7.51 -15.19 2.54
CA ARG A 274 6.37 -14.53 1.89
C ARG A 274 6.83 -13.18 1.35
N LEU A 275 6.67 -12.94 0.07
CA LEU A 275 7.20 -11.75 -0.59
C LEU A 275 6.10 -10.71 -0.81
N ILE A 276 6.41 -9.44 -0.55
CA ILE A 276 5.61 -8.30 -0.99
C ILE A 276 6.48 -7.45 -1.91
N VAL A 277 6.06 -7.26 -3.17
CA VAL A 277 6.81 -6.49 -4.16
C VAL A 277 6.05 -5.22 -4.52
N LEU A 278 6.62 -4.07 -4.16
CA LEU A 278 6.08 -2.76 -4.51
C LEU A 278 6.81 -2.22 -5.73
N HIS A 279 6.07 -1.90 -6.78
CA HIS A 279 6.64 -1.20 -7.93
C HIS A 279 5.69 -0.10 -8.42
N SER A 280 6.29 0.99 -8.90
CA SER A 280 5.56 2.06 -9.56
C SER A 280 5.38 1.71 -11.04
N THR A 281 4.17 1.90 -11.56
CA THR A 281 3.86 1.56 -12.96
C THR A 281 4.53 2.49 -13.97
N GLU A 282 4.82 3.73 -13.58
CA GLU A 282 5.43 4.80 -14.42
C GLU A 282 6.69 4.40 -15.18
N ILE A 283 7.48 3.46 -14.64
CA ILE A 283 8.73 3.01 -15.26
C ILE A 283 8.41 1.77 -16.09
N TYR A 284 7.98 1.99 -17.33
CA TYR A 284 7.79 0.92 -18.31
C TYR A 284 9.15 0.38 -18.76
N ILE A 285 9.48 -0.83 -18.33
CA ILE A 285 10.62 -1.57 -18.88
C ILE A 285 10.10 -2.76 -19.67
N PRO A 286 10.50 -2.91 -20.94
CA PRO A 286 10.24 -4.12 -21.69
C PRO A 286 11.08 -5.27 -21.10
N LEU A 287 10.60 -5.88 -20.02
CA LEU A 287 11.10 -7.15 -19.51
C LEU A 287 10.51 -8.27 -20.38
N LYS A 288 11.30 -9.28 -20.72
CA LYS A 288 10.72 -10.47 -21.38
C LYS A 288 9.72 -11.13 -20.44
N LEU A 289 8.66 -11.73 -21.00
CA LEU A 289 7.61 -12.43 -20.24
C LEU A 289 8.14 -13.47 -19.23
N THR A 290 9.30 -14.07 -19.51
CA THR A 290 9.99 -15.04 -18.65
C THR A 290 10.90 -14.42 -17.59
N GLU A 291 11.33 -13.17 -17.80
CA GLU A 291 12.23 -12.41 -16.91
C GLU A 291 11.43 -11.58 -15.87
N SER A 292 10.10 -11.61 -15.97
CA SER A 292 9.19 -10.85 -15.13
C SER A 292 8.76 -11.65 -13.89
N PRO A 293 9.04 -11.17 -12.66
CA PRO A 293 8.42 -11.68 -11.44
C PRO A 293 6.95 -11.25 -11.37
N PHE A 294 6.51 -10.38 -12.30
CA PHE A 294 5.17 -9.80 -12.36
C PHE A 294 4.13 -10.73 -13.01
N ASN A 295 4.46 -12.01 -13.21
CA ASN A 295 3.53 -13.02 -13.71
C ASN A 295 3.15 -14.08 -12.66
N VAL A 296 3.68 -14.00 -11.43
CA VAL A 296 3.33 -14.90 -10.32
C VAL A 296 2.79 -14.12 -9.12
N GLY A 297 2.05 -14.80 -8.25
CA GLY A 297 1.42 -14.17 -7.08
C GLY A 297 0.24 -13.25 -7.40
N LEU A 298 -0.38 -12.70 -6.35
CA LEU A 298 -1.56 -11.86 -6.44
C LEU A 298 -1.20 -10.40 -6.79
N PRO A 299 -1.66 -9.86 -7.93
CA PRO A 299 -1.54 -8.44 -8.23
C PRO A 299 -2.66 -7.64 -7.54
N LEU A 300 -2.29 -6.62 -6.78
CA LEU A 300 -3.20 -5.61 -6.25
C LEU A 300 -2.92 -4.28 -6.95
N GLN A 301 -3.97 -3.70 -7.53
CA GLN A 301 -3.95 -2.38 -8.12
C GLN A 301 -4.75 -1.43 -7.25
N LEU A 302 -4.11 -0.32 -6.83
CA LEU A 302 -4.79 0.68 -6.01
C LEU A 302 -5.74 1.52 -6.88
N PRO A 303 -7.03 1.62 -6.51
CA PRO A 303 -7.97 2.48 -7.20
C PRO A 303 -7.77 3.95 -6.81
N TYR A 304 -8.31 4.84 -7.64
CA TYR A 304 -8.52 6.25 -7.28
C TYR A 304 -9.62 6.35 -6.22
N PHE A 305 -9.66 7.47 -5.50
CA PHE A 305 -10.77 7.73 -4.58
C PHE A 305 -12.07 7.97 -5.34
N THR A 306 -13.14 7.39 -4.83
CA THR A 306 -14.51 7.72 -5.25
C THR A 306 -14.96 9.05 -4.62
N GLU A 307 -16.06 9.61 -5.10
CA GLU A 307 -16.64 10.82 -4.53
C GLU A 307 -16.97 10.64 -3.05
N GLU A 308 -17.53 9.49 -2.64
CA GLU A 308 -17.84 9.20 -1.25
C GLU A 308 -16.58 9.16 -0.38
N GLN A 309 -15.47 8.65 -0.92
CA GLN A 309 -14.18 8.64 -0.24
C GLN A 309 -13.58 10.04 -0.12
N ILE A 310 -13.76 10.90 -1.13
CA ILE A 310 -13.35 12.31 -1.10
C ILE A 310 -14.17 13.07 -0.05
N LEU A 311 -15.49 12.88 0.00
CA LEU A 311 -16.38 13.47 1.02
C LEU A 311 -16.01 13.03 2.43
N ALA A 312 -15.84 11.72 2.65
CA ALA A 312 -15.42 11.18 3.94
C ALA A 312 -14.06 11.75 4.38
N LEU A 313 -13.15 11.98 3.43
CA LEU A 313 -11.86 12.60 3.72
C LEU A 313 -11.99 14.11 3.97
N ALA A 314 -12.82 14.84 3.22
CA ALA A 314 -13.08 16.27 3.46
C ALA A 314 -13.58 16.50 4.90
N GLN A 315 -14.52 15.68 5.37
CA GLN A 315 -15.03 15.71 6.74
C GLN A 315 -13.92 15.49 7.77
N ARG A 316 -12.98 14.56 7.50
CA ARG A 316 -11.82 14.31 8.36
C ARG A 316 -10.87 15.52 8.42
N TYR A 317 -10.79 16.32 7.37
CA TYR A 317 -10.03 17.58 7.36
C TYR A 317 -10.84 18.77 7.92
N GLY A 318 -12.06 18.53 8.43
CA GLY A 318 -12.92 19.56 9.00
C GLY A 318 -13.58 20.47 7.95
N LEU A 319 -13.64 20.04 6.69
CA LEU A 319 -14.33 20.74 5.61
C LEU A 319 -15.81 20.34 5.60
N ASP A 320 -16.69 21.34 5.52
CA ASP A 320 -18.14 21.13 5.53
C ASP A 320 -18.68 20.98 4.09
N TRP A 321 -18.48 19.80 3.52
CA TRP A 321 -18.80 19.51 2.10
C TRP A 321 -20.04 18.63 1.90
N THR A 322 -20.73 18.28 2.99
CA THR A 322 -21.75 17.22 3.04
C THR A 322 -22.95 17.45 2.10
N ASP A 323 -23.23 18.71 1.72
CA ASP A 323 -24.30 19.12 0.80
C ASP A 323 -23.80 20.03 -0.34
N SER A 324 -22.51 19.97 -0.66
CA SER A 324 -21.87 20.86 -1.64
C SER A 324 -21.40 20.12 -2.89
N PRO A 325 -21.38 20.77 -4.07
CA PRO A 325 -20.77 20.19 -5.27
C PRO A 325 -19.23 20.17 -5.20
N ASP A 326 -18.62 20.54 -4.07
CA ASP A 326 -17.18 20.75 -3.95
C ASP A 326 -16.38 19.45 -4.12
N ALA A 327 -16.91 18.33 -3.64
CA ALA A 327 -16.30 17.01 -3.86
C ALA A 327 -16.29 16.62 -5.33
N GLU A 328 -17.42 16.79 -6.03
CA GLU A 328 -17.54 16.57 -7.47
C GLU A 328 -16.57 17.47 -8.25
N ARG A 329 -16.51 18.77 -7.90
CA ARG A 329 -15.61 19.74 -8.56
C ARG A 329 -14.14 19.37 -8.37
N LEU A 330 -13.73 18.99 -7.16
CA LEU A 330 -12.37 18.54 -6.89
C LEU A 330 -12.10 17.21 -7.62
N MET A 331 -13.05 16.28 -7.61
CA MET A 331 -12.94 15.00 -8.32
C MET A 331 -12.79 15.19 -9.82
N ALA A 332 -13.55 16.09 -10.44
CA ALA A 332 -13.40 16.44 -11.84
C ALA A 332 -12.00 17.01 -12.14
N MET A 333 -11.49 17.88 -11.25
CA MET A 333 -10.16 18.47 -11.39
C MET A 333 -9.04 17.41 -11.30
N VAL A 334 -9.03 16.56 -10.28
CA VAL A 334 -7.87 15.68 -9.99
C VAL A 334 -8.11 14.18 -10.15
N GLY A 335 -9.29 13.77 -10.61
CA GLY A 335 -9.66 12.37 -10.90
C GLY A 335 -9.67 11.45 -9.68
N GLY A 336 -9.79 12.01 -8.47
CA GLY A 336 -9.71 11.23 -7.23
C GLY A 336 -8.30 10.73 -6.87
N HIS A 337 -7.23 11.32 -7.44
CA HIS A 337 -5.86 10.93 -7.12
C HIS A 337 -5.55 11.15 -5.62
N PRO A 338 -5.24 10.10 -4.82
CA PRO A 338 -5.17 10.20 -3.36
C PRO A 338 -4.26 11.32 -2.84
N TYR A 339 -3.06 11.47 -3.43
CA TYR A 339 -2.15 12.54 -3.05
C TYR A 339 -2.63 13.95 -3.42
N LEU A 340 -3.20 14.15 -4.61
CA LEU A 340 -3.68 15.47 -5.06
C LEU A 340 -4.90 15.91 -4.26
N VAL A 341 -5.80 14.99 -3.95
CA VAL A 341 -6.95 15.21 -3.05
C VAL A 341 -6.46 15.63 -1.67
N ARG A 342 -5.53 14.87 -1.06
CA ARG A 342 -4.97 15.22 0.25
C ARG A 342 -4.24 16.56 0.26
N LEU A 343 -3.51 16.88 -0.80
CA LEU A 343 -2.83 18.17 -0.93
C LEU A 343 -3.83 19.33 -0.99
N ALA A 344 -4.93 19.18 -1.73
CA ALA A 344 -6.00 20.18 -1.71
C ALA A 344 -6.56 20.36 -0.29
N PHE A 345 -6.93 19.26 0.37
CA PHE A 345 -7.50 19.34 1.71
C PHE A 345 -6.54 19.93 2.73
N TYR A 346 -5.25 19.63 2.64
CA TYR A 346 -4.23 20.25 3.48
C TYR A 346 -4.24 21.78 3.38
N HIS A 347 -4.35 22.34 2.18
CA HIS A 347 -4.39 23.79 1.99
C HIS A 347 -5.75 24.41 2.33
N LEU A 348 -6.85 23.72 2.03
CA LEU A 348 -8.21 24.19 2.30
C LEU A 348 -8.52 24.27 3.80
N CYS A 349 -8.14 23.24 4.57
CA CYS A 349 -8.44 23.21 6.01
C CYS A 349 -7.68 24.28 6.80
N GLN A 350 -6.52 24.72 6.32
CA GLN A 350 -5.77 25.84 6.88
C GLN A 350 -6.39 27.20 6.54
N LYS A 351 -7.44 27.24 5.70
CA LYS A 351 -8.09 28.46 5.22
C LYS A 351 -7.15 29.43 4.51
N ALA A 352 -6.05 28.91 3.96
CA ALA A 352 -5.08 29.70 3.20
C ALA A 352 -5.60 30.07 1.81
N VAL A 353 -6.49 29.24 1.24
CA VAL A 353 -7.10 29.40 -0.08
C VAL A 353 -8.55 28.88 -0.06
N THR A 354 -9.40 29.42 -0.93
CA THR A 354 -10.72 28.85 -1.20
C THR A 354 -10.64 27.76 -2.27
N LEU A 355 -11.66 26.90 -2.38
CA LEU A 355 -11.69 25.90 -3.45
C LEU A 355 -11.68 26.55 -4.84
N ASP A 356 -12.39 27.66 -5.04
CA ASP A 356 -12.42 28.37 -6.32
C ASP A 356 -11.03 28.84 -6.74
N MET A 357 -10.29 29.47 -5.82
CA MET A 357 -8.91 29.91 -6.09
C MET A 357 -7.99 28.72 -6.35
N LEU A 358 -8.11 27.66 -5.54
CA LEU A 358 -7.31 26.44 -5.69
C LEU A 358 -7.53 25.81 -7.07
N LEU A 359 -8.79 25.64 -7.50
CA LEU A 359 -9.12 25.04 -8.79
C LEU A 359 -8.67 25.93 -9.97
N GLN A 360 -8.77 27.25 -9.84
CA GLN A 360 -8.28 28.19 -10.85
C GLN A 360 -6.75 28.14 -10.99
N GLU A 361 -6.02 28.06 -9.87
CA GLU A 361 -4.55 28.01 -9.87
C GLU A 361 -3.98 26.61 -10.08
N ALA A 362 -4.78 25.55 -9.91
CA ALA A 362 -4.37 24.15 -9.99
C ALA A 362 -3.51 23.81 -11.24
N PRO A 363 -3.88 24.22 -12.47
CA PRO A 363 -3.10 23.92 -13.67
C PRO A 363 -1.98 24.94 -13.95
N THR A 364 -1.56 25.75 -12.97
CA THR A 364 -0.52 26.77 -13.15
C THR A 364 0.81 26.35 -12.52
N ILE A 365 1.90 26.99 -12.94
CA ILE A 365 3.23 26.81 -12.32
C ILE A 365 3.31 27.36 -10.88
N GLY A 366 2.32 28.14 -10.45
CA GLY A 366 2.23 28.71 -9.11
C GLY A 366 1.34 27.90 -8.16
N GLY A 367 0.42 27.10 -8.70
CA GLY A 367 -0.57 26.34 -7.93
C GLY A 367 0.05 25.24 -7.08
N ILE A 368 -0.78 24.68 -6.18
CA ILE A 368 -0.35 23.67 -5.21
C ILE A 368 0.18 22.38 -5.86
N TYR A 369 -0.21 22.09 -7.11
CA TYR A 369 0.20 20.89 -7.84
C TYR A 369 1.47 21.05 -8.69
N LYS A 370 2.11 22.23 -8.66
CA LYS A 370 3.25 22.57 -9.54
C LYS A 370 4.38 21.55 -9.52
N ASP A 371 4.79 21.06 -8.35
CA ASP A 371 5.93 20.14 -8.23
C ASP A 371 5.57 18.75 -8.77
N TYR A 372 4.32 18.33 -8.55
CA TYR A 372 3.78 17.09 -9.11
C TYR A 372 3.73 17.14 -10.64
N LEU A 373 3.21 18.23 -11.21
CA LEU A 373 3.09 18.41 -12.66
C LEU A 373 4.45 18.61 -13.35
N ARG A 374 5.39 19.29 -12.69
CA ARG A 374 6.76 19.48 -13.19
C ARG A 374 7.48 18.14 -13.37
N ASN A 375 7.25 17.16 -12.49
CA ASN A 375 7.86 15.84 -12.64
C ASN A 375 7.42 15.14 -13.93
N PHE A 376 6.13 15.21 -14.28
CA PHE A 376 5.66 14.70 -15.57
C PHE A 376 6.26 15.46 -16.75
N TRP A 377 6.38 16.78 -16.63
CA TRP A 377 6.99 17.60 -17.68
C TRP A 377 8.43 17.18 -17.98
N VAL A 378 9.26 16.97 -16.95
CA VAL A 378 10.65 16.48 -17.11
C VAL A 378 10.68 15.12 -17.82
N THR A 379 9.82 14.18 -17.41
CA THR A 379 9.74 12.85 -18.04
C THR A 379 9.29 12.92 -19.50
N LEU A 380 8.27 13.73 -19.81
CA LEU A 380 7.73 13.89 -21.16
C LEU A 380 8.69 14.64 -22.08
N GLN A 381 9.52 15.55 -21.56
CA GLN A 381 10.57 16.18 -22.35
C GLN A 381 11.66 15.21 -22.77
N ALA A 382 11.96 14.20 -21.94
CA ALA A 382 12.96 13.18 -22.26
C ALA A 382 12.48 12.19 -23.34
N ASP A 383 11.17 12.04 -23.55
CA ASP A 383 10.57 11.12 -24.54
C ASP A 383 9.58 11.89 -25.44
N THR A 384 10.10 12.38 -26.58
CA THR A 384 9.34 13.21 -27.54
C THR A 384 8.10 12.50 -28.09
N GLU A 385 8.14 11.18 -28.24
CA GLU A 385 7.01 10.39 -28.74
C GLU A 385 5.84 10.41 -27.75
N LEU A 386 6.12 10.21 -26.45
CA LEU A 386 5.10 10.35 -25.40
C LEU A 386 4.52 11.76 -25.35
N ALA A 387 5.37 12.77 -25.48
CA ALA A 387 4.99 14.17 -25.49
C ALA A 387 4.00 14.50 -26.62
N ILE A 388 4.28 14.02 -27.84
CA ILE A 388 3.41 14.18 -29.02
C ILE A 388 2.10 13.43 -28.82
N ALA A 389 2.14 12.18 -28.36
CA ALA A 389 0.95 11.37 -28.13
C ALA A 389 0.03 12.00 -27.08
N LEU A 390 0.59 12.50 -25.96
CA LEU A 390 -0.20 13.19 -24.94
C LEU A 390 -0.86 14.45 -25.50
N LYS A 391 -0.14 15.24 -26.31
CA LYS A 391 -0.73 16.41 -27.00
C LYS A 391 -1.88 16.05 -27.92
N GLN A 392 -1.82 14.91 -28.60
CA GLN A 392 -2.92 14.42 -29.42
C GLN A 392 -4.14 14.10 -28.55
N VAL A 393 -3.93 13.40 -27.42
CA VAL A 393 -5.02 13.05 -26.49
C VAL A 393 -5.66 14.30 -25.89
N VAL A 394 -4.86 15.30 -25.49
CA VAL A 394 -5.35 16.58 -24.95
C VAL A 394 -6.27 17.32 -25.93
N LYS A 395 -6.01 17.21 -27.24
CA LYS A 395 -6.82 17.83 -28.30
C LYS A 395 -8.09 17.04 -28.65
N SER A 396 -8.23 15.81 -28.19
CA SER A 396 -9.37 14.95 -28.53
C SER A 396 -10.43 14.97 -27.43
N GLU A 397 -11.64 15.41 -27.76
CA GLU A 397 -12.79 15.37 -26.85
C GLU A 397 -13.35 13.95 -26.67
N ARG A 398 -13.19 13.06 -27.66
CA ARG A 398 -13.78 11.71 -27.66
C ARG A 398 -12.77 10.59 -27.40
N GLY A 399 -11.55 10.97 -27.06
CA GLY A 399 -10.39 10.06 -27.00
C GLY A 399 -9.91 9.63 -28.38
N LEU A 400 -8.77 8.97 -28.43
CA LEU A 400 -8.18 8.47 -29.67
C LEU A 400 -7.40 7.17 -29.43
N GLU A 401 -7.18 6.40 -30.48
CA GLU A 401 -6.34 5.21 -30.40
C GLU A 401 -4.87 5.61 -30.56
N LEU A 402 -4.04 5.21 -29.60
CA LEU A 402 -2.61 5.41 -29.62
C LEU A 402 -1.90 4.09 -29.98
N GLU A 403 -0.65 4.20 -30.40
CA GLU A 403 0.22 3.03 -30.52
C GLU A 403 0.29 2.31 -29.14
N PRO A 404 0.15 0.97 -29.09
CA PRO A 404 0.01 0.24 -27.83
C PRO A 404 1.10 0.47 -26.79
N VAL A 405 2.37 0.56 -27.17
CA VAL A 405 3.49 0.78 -26.24
C VAL A 405 3.42 2.20 -25.65
N VAL A 406 3.16 3.20 -26.48
CA VAL A 406 2.96 4.60 -26.06
C VAL A 406 1.74 4.72 -25.13
N ALA A 407 0.63 4.08 -25.48
CA ALA A 407 -0.57 4.04 -24.66
C ALA A 407 -0.29 3.40 -23.29
N CYS A 408 0.40 2.26 -23.27
CA CYS A 408 0.78 1.58 -22.04
C CYS A 408 1.65 2.46 -21.14
N LYS A 409 2.66 3.15 -21.70
CA LYS A 409 3.50 4.10 -20.97
C LYS A 409 2.67 5.22 -20.33
N LEU A 410 1.79 5.88 -21.08
CA LEU A 410 0.96 6.97 -20.56
C LEU A 410 -0.05 6.50 -19.50
N VAL A 411 -0.66 5.32 -19.67
CA VAL A 411 -1.51 4.68 -18.63
C VAL A 411 -0.70 4.39 -17.38
N SER A 412 0.52 3.88 -17.55
CA SER A 412 1.40 3.52 -16.45
C SER A 412 1.82 4.74 -15.62
N MET A 413 1.87 5.91 -16.27
CA MET A 413 2.07 7.22 -15.65
C MET A 413 0.81 7.79 -14.98
N GLY A 414 -0.35 7.17 -15.18
CA GLY A 414 -1.63 7.67 -14.67
C GLY A 414 -2.11 8.94 -15.36
N LEU A 415 -1.60 9.26 -16.56
CA LEU A 415 -1.98 10.46 -17.32
C LEU A 415 -3.24 10.25 -18.16
N ILE A 416 -3.48 9.00 -18.59
CA ILE A 416 -4.61 8.61 -19.41
C ILE A 416 -5.30 7.35 -18.87
N HIS A 417 -6.56 7.18 -19.26
CA HIS A 417 -7.30 5.92 -19.17
C HIS A 417 -7.58 5.38 -20.57
N ILE A 418 -7.74 4.06 -20.66
CA ILE A 418 -8.16 3.39 -21.89
C ILE A 418 -9.53 2.79 -21.62
N ASP A 419 -10.51 3.23 -22.40
CA ASP A 419 -11.85 2.62 -22.46
C ASP A 419 -12.17 2.27 -23.92
N ASN A 420 -12.55 1.03 -24.18
CA ASN A 420 -12.85 0.53 -25.54
C ASN A 420 -11.78 0.92 -26.59
N ASN A 421 -10.50 0.75 -26.24
CA ASN A 421 -9.32 1.11 -27.05
C ASN A 421 -9.09 2.63 -27.26
N ARG A 422 -9.94 3.49 -26.68
CA ARG A 422 -9.78 4.94 -26.74
C ARG A 422 -9.07 5.46 -25.50
N CYS A 423 -8.01 6.22 -25.75
CA CYS A 423 -7.24 6.93 -24.74
C CYS A 423 -7.89 8.28 -24.45
N THR A 424 -8.24 8.52 -23.18
CA THR A 424 -8.74 9.81 -22.67
C THR A 424 -7.88 10.26 -21.49
N LEU A 425 -7.84 11.57 -21.21
CA LEU A 425 -7.11 12.07 -20.04
C LEU A 425 -7.74 11.60 -18.74
N SER A 426 -6.89 11.34 -17.74
CA SER A 426 -7.34 10.86 -16.43
C SER A 426 -8.07 11.91 -15.60
N CYS A 427 -7.81 13.20 -15.82
CA CYS A 427 -8.50 14.28 -15.12
C CYS A 427 -8.36 15.62 -15.85
N GLU A 428 -9.18 16.59 -15.43
CA GLU A 428 -9.22 17.93 -16.01
C GLU A 428 -7.93 18.73 -15.76
N LEU A 429 -7.25 18.50 -14.63
CA LEU A 429 -5.95 19.12 -14.33
C LEU A 429 -4.94 18.88 -15.44
N TYR A 430 -4.88 17.64 -15.95
CA TYR A 430 -3.97 17.28 -17.04
C TYR A 430 -4.38 17.95 -18.36
N ARG A 431 -5.68 18.04 -18.63
CA ARG A 431 -6.20 18.73 -19.83
C ARG A 431 -5.80 20.20 -19.86
N LEU A 432 -5.97 20.88 -18.73
CA LEU A 432 -5.66 22.30 -18.59
C LEU A 432 -4.15 22.57 -18.61
N TYR A 433 -3.37 21.80 -17.84
CA TYR A 433 -1.92 21.99 -17.73
C TYR A 433 -1.20 21.67 -19.05
N PHE A 434 -1.49 20.51 -19.65
CA PHE A 434 -0.85 20.06 -20.90
C PHE A 434 -1.49 20.66 -22.16
N GLY A 435 -2.66 21.30 -22.04
CA GLY A 435 -3.28 22.08 -23.12
C GLY A 435 -2.75 23.52 -23.22
N SER A 436 -1.99 23.98 -22.23
CA SER A 436 -1.40 25.32 -22.22
C SER A 436 -0.41 25.50 -23.39
N PRO A 437 -0.36 26.69 -24.03
CA PRO A 437 0.60 26.96 -25.10
C PRO A 437 2.07 26.87 -24.64
N ASN A 438 2.33 26.91 -23.33
CA ASN A 438 3.65 26.75 -22.75
C ASN A 438 4.08 25.28 -22.63
N PHE A 439 3.21 24.32 -22.94
CA PHE A 439 3.52 22.89 -22.90
C PHE A 439 4.06 22.43 -24.26
N ILE A 440 5.38 22.20 -24.29
CA ILE A 440 6.25 21.79 -25.42
C ILE A 440 6.27 22.79 -26.56
#